data_AF-A0A497XNH6-F1
#
_entry.id   AF-A0A497XNH6-F1
#
_cell.length_a   1.000
_cell.length_b   1.000
_cell.length_c   1.000
_cell.angle_alpha   90.00
_cell.angle_beta   90.00
_cell.angle_gamma   90.00
#
_symmetry.space_group_name_H-M   'P 1'
#
loop_
_entity.id
_entity.type
_entity.pdbx_description
1 polymer ?
#
loop_
_entity_poly.entity_id
_entity_poly.type
_entity_poly.pdbx_seq_one_letter_code
_entity_poly.pdbx_strand_id
1 'polypeptide(L)'
;MNPFEVFLEIVLQFSDLRWSEFRDDLVVKCMKVLRKFRDGQTLEEVLSDKKLSSEIESVLGFLESFAKTNPPEVTNRLIDALNMFTKAPAPCKVKIIALMETMLGREVQR
;
A
#
# COMPACT_ATOMS: atom_id res chain seq x y z
N MET A 1 6.58 7.68 -9.82
CA MET A 1 5.41 7.73 -8.93
C MET A 1 5.89 7.92 -7.50
N ASN A 2 5.31 8.85 -6.73
CA ASN A 2 5.81 9.22 -5.41
C ASN A 2 5.44 8.14 -4.37
N PRO A 3 6.38 7.67 -3.50
CA PRO A 3 6.08 6.70 -2.44
C PRO A 3 4.96 7.13 -1.50
N PHE A 4 4.79 8.44 -1.26
CA PHE A 4 3.72 8.97 -0.41
C PHE A 4 2.33 8.79 -1.02
N GLU A 5 2.20 9.00 -2.34
CA GLU A 5 0.96 8.78 -3.06
C GLU A 5 0.59 7.30 -3.04
N VAL A 6 1.57 6.43 -3.29
CA VAL A 6 1.37 4.98 -3.26
C VAL A 6 0.98 4.49 -1.87
N PHE A 7 1.65 4.98 -0.83
CA PHE A 7 1.28 4.68 0.55
C PHE A 7 -0.18 5.03 0.79
N LEU A 8 -0.58 6.25 0.46
CA LEU A 8 -1.94 6.75 0.69
C LEU A 8 -2.98 5.95 -0.10
N GLU A 9 -2.70 5.64 -1.36
CA GLU A 9 -3.58 4.86 -2.23
C GLU A 9 -3.83 3.46 -1.67
N ILE A 10 -2.77 2.77 -1.23
CA ILE A 10 -2.88 1.43 -0.63
C ILE A 10 -3.72 1.49 0.65
N VAL A 11 -3.45 2.42 1.56
CA VAL A 11 -4.17 2.44 2.84
C VAL A 11 -5.63 2.84 2.64
N LEU A 12 -5.95 3.79 1.77
CA LEU A 12 -7.33 4.20 1.49
C LEU A 12 -8.12 3.07 0.83
N GLN A 13 -7.53 2.33 -0.11
CA GLN A 13 -8.18 1.20 -0.77
C GLN A 13 -8.66 0.12 0.22
N PHE A 14 -7.98 -0.01 1.36
CA PHE A 14 -8.21 -1.07 2.34
C PHE A 14 -8.66 -0.55 3.70
N SER A 15 -9.17 0.68 3.77
CA SER A 15 -9.69 1.28 5.00
C SER A 15 -11.08 1.88 4.79
N ASP A 16 -12.00 1.64 5.73
CA ASP A 16 -13.22 2.45 5.85
C ASP A 16 -13.04 3.45 6.99
N LEU A 17 -12.81 4.72 6.63
CA LEU A 17 -12.53 5.79 7.60
C LEU A 17 -13.76 6.14 8.45
N ARG A 18 -14.98 5.93 7.94
CA ARG A 18 -16.21 6.24 8.68
C ARG A 18 -16.37 5.32 9.87
N TRP A 19 -16.01 4.05 9.71
CA TRP A 19 -16.10 3.02 10.74
C TRP A 19 -14.76 2.74 11.43
N SER A 20 -13.67 3.40 11.00
CA SER A 20 -12.31 3.12 11.46
C SER A 20 -11.93 1.64 11.31
N GLU A 21 -12.39 1.01 10.22
CA GLU A 21 -12.08 -0.37 9.88
C GLU A 21 -10.89 -0.43 8.93
N PHE A 22 -9.94 -1.32 9.20
CA PHE A 22 -8.69 -1.44 8.46
C PHE A 22 -8.43 -2.89 8.08
N ARG A 23 -8.34 -3.18 6.78
CA ARG A 23 -7.95 -4.49 6.23
C ARG A 23 -6.43 -4.61 6.18
N ASP A 24 -5.80 -4.62 7.35
CA ASP A 24 -4.33 -4.71 7.48
C ASP A 24 -3.76 -5.97 6.82
N ASP A 25 -4.55 -7.05 6.76
CA ASP A 25 -4.20 -8.29 6.07
C ASP A 25 -3.93 -8.05 4.57
N LEU A 26 -4.73 -7.20 3.93
CA LEU A 26 -4.56 -6.83 2.52
C LEU A 26 -3.39 -5.87 2.33
N VAL A 27 -3.19 -4.91 3.25
CA VAL A 27 -2.00 -4.04 3.24
C VAL A 27 -0.71 -4.86 3.38
N VAL A 28 -0.69 -5.87 4.25
CA VAL A 28 0.43 -6.82 4.39
C VAL A 28 0.63 -7.64 3.11
N LYS A 29 -0.44 -8.03 2.42
CA LYS A 29 -0.37 -8.71 1.13
C LYS A 29 0.27 -7.81 0.06
N CYS A 30 -0.10 -6.53 0.00
CA CYS A 30 0.56 -5.54 -0.85
C CYS A 30 2.06 -5.41 -0.54
N MET A 31 2.46 -5.39 0.73
CA MET A 31 3.89 -5.38 1.10
C MET A 31 4.63 -6.61 0.59
N LYS A 32 4.03 -7.81 0.67
CA LYS A 32 4.63 -9.05 0.14
C LYS A 32 4.81 -8.97 -1.37
N VAL A 33 3.79 -8.51 -2.08
CA VAL A 33 3.83 -8.33 -3.53
C VAL A 33 4.86 -7.29 -3.96
N LEU A 34 4.96 -6.15 -3.26
CA LEU A 34 6.00 -5.15 -3.52
C LEU A 34 7.42 -5.72 -3.40
N ARG A 35 7.67 -6.61 -2.43
CA ARG A 35 8.95 -7.32 -2.34
C ARG A 35 9.19 -8.20 -3.56
N LYS A 36 8.18 -8.93 -4.00
CA LYS A 36 8.26 -9.79 -5.20
C LYS A 36 8.57 -9.01 -6.46
N PHE A 37 7.86 -7.90 -6.69
CA PHE A 37 8.11 -7.05 -7.86
C PHE A 37 9.47 -6.37 -7.81
N ARG A 38 9.90 -5.89 -6.64
CA ARG A 38 11.26 -5.37 -6.43
C ARG A 38 12.33 -6.42 -6.75
N ASP A 39 12.07 -7.69 -6.43
CA ASP A 39 12.97 -8.81 -6.69
C ASP A 39 12.88 -9.34 -8.13
N GLY A 40 12.11 -8.68 -9.00
CA GLY A 40 12.05 -8.94 -10.43
C GLY A 40 10.93 -9.85 -10.91
N GLN A 41 10.01 -10.27 -10.02
CA GLN A 41 8.84 -11.05 -10.46
C GLN A 41 7.91 -10.23 -11.35
N THR A 42 7.21 -10.90 -12.27
CA THR A 42 6.22 -10.24 -13.15
C THR A 42 4.81 -10.26 -12.57
N LEU A 43 3.94 -9.40 -13.08
CA LEU A 43 2.51 -9.40 -12.76
C LEU A 43 1.86 -10.77 -12.99
N GLU A 44 2.18 -11.46 -14.08
CA GLU A 44 1.63 -12.79 -14.40
C GLU A 44 2.03 -13.84 -13.35
N GLU A 45 3.30 -13.82 -12.90
CA GLU A 45 3.79 -14.71 -11.86
C GLU A 45 3.04 -14.48 -10.54
N VAL A 46 2.83 -13.22 -10.13
CA VAL A 46 2.07 -12.89 -8.91
C VAL A 46 0.59 -13.25 -9.05
N LEU A 47 -0.02 -13.02 -10.22
CA LEU A 47 -1.42 -13.39 -10.49
C LEU A 47 -1.65 -14.91 -10.47
N SER A 48 -0.63 -15.68 -10.84
CA SER A 48 -0.67 -17.15 -10.77
C SER A 48 -0.69 -17.67 -9.32
N ASP A 49 -0.12 -16.93 -8.37
CA ASP A 49 -0.20 -17.24 -6.95
C ASP A 49 -1.44 -16.59 -6.32
N LYS A 50 -2.52 -17.35 -6.22
CA LYS A 50 -3.77 -16.88 -5.60
C LYS A 50 -3.63 -16.52 -4.12
N LYS A 51 -2.63 -17.03 -3.40
CA LYS A 51 -2.41 -16.63 -2.01
C LYS A 51 -1.87 -15.21 -1.92
N LEU A 52 -1.16 -14.75 -2.95
CA LEU A 52 -0.60 -13.40 -3.04
C LEU A 52 -1.50 -12.41 -3.79
N SER A 53 -2.26 -12.85 -4.79
CA SER A 53 -3.04 -11.94 -5.65
C SER A 53 -4.48 -11.71 -5.21
N SER A 54 -5.12 -12.68 -4.54
CA SER A 54 -6.55 -12.61 -4.20
C SER A 54 -6.88 -11.36 -3.36
N GLU A 55 -7.97 -10.68 -3.71
CA GLU A 55 -8.50 -9.45 -3.08
C GLU A 55 -7.68 -8.17 -3.32
N ILE A 56 -6.51 -8.26 -3.96
CA ILE A 56 -5.66 -7.11 -4.27
C ILE A 56 -5.41 -6.96 -5.77
N GLU A 57 -6.12 -7.69 -6.62
CA GLU A 57 -5.91 -7.72 -8.07
C GLU A 57 -5.98 -6.34 -8.72
N SER A 58 -6.90 -5.49 -8.23
CA SER A 58 -7.08 -4.12 -8.73
C SER A 58 -5.86 -3.22 -8.52
N VAL A 59 -5.00 -3.55 -7.54
CA VAL A 59 -3.83 -2.75 -7.19
C VAL A 59 -2.51 -3.30 -7.74
N LEU A 60 -2.48 -4.58 -8.16
CA LEU A 60 -1.22 -5.24 -8.57
C LEU A 60 -0.49 -4.53 -9.70
N GLY A 61 -1.22 -4.06 -10.72
CA GLY A 61 -0.61 -3.39 -11.87
C GLY A 61 0.13 -2.10 -11.50
N PHE A 62 -0.43 -1.30 -10.58
CA PHE A 62 0.28 -0.09 -10.13
C PHE A 62 1.42 -0.43 -9.18
N LEU A 63 1.29 -1.46 -8.33
CA LEU A 63 2.37 -1.90 -7.44
C LEU A 63 3.59 -2.37 -8.23
N GLU A 64 3.37 -3.09 -9.33
CA GLU A 64 4.43 -3.51 -10.24
C GLU A 64 5.10 -2.30 -10.90
N SER A 65 4.30 -1.38 -11.46
CA SER A 65 4.81 -0.16 -12.07
C SER A 65 5.65 0.65 -11.08
N PHE A 66 5.18 0.81 -9.84
CA PHE A 66 5.93 1.51 -8.80
C PHE A 66 7.27 0.83 -8.50
N ALA A 67 7.27 -0.49 -8.30
CA ALA A 67 8.47 -1.24 -7.93
C ALA A 67 9.52 -1.29 -9.06
N LYS A 68 9.09 -1.32 -10.33
CA LYS A 68 9.99 -1.30 -11.51
C LYS A 68 10.56 0.09 -11.81
N THR A 69 9.81 1.15 -11.49
CA THR A 69 10.20 2.53 -11.84
C THR A 69 11.07 3.19 -10.76
N ASN A 70 11.08 2.65 -9.54
CA ASN A 70 11.82 3.23 -8.42
C ASN A 70 12.98 2.32 -7.98
N PRO A 71 14.07 2.89 -7.43
CA PRO A 71 15.14 2.10 -6.82
C PRO A 71 14.62 1.18 -5.70
N PRO A 72 15.25 0.01 -5.46
CA PRO A 72 14.87 -0.92 -4.40
C PRO A 72 14.73 -0.28 -3.02
N GLU A 73 15.57 0.71 -2.70
CA GLU A 73 15.57 1.43 -1.43
C GLU A 73 14.28 2.23 -1.22
N VAL A 74 13.72 2.80 -2.28
CA VAL A 74 12.45 3.54 -2.22
C VAL A 74 11.30 2.59 -1.94
N THR A 75 11.28 1.44 -2.61
CA THR A 75 10.30 0.36 -2.35
C THR A 75 10.40 -0.16 -0.92
N ASN A 76 11.63 -0.32 -0.40
CA ASN A 76 11.85 -0.72 1.00
C ASN A 76 11.28 0.30 1.99
N ARG A 77 11.52 1.60 1.77
CA ARG A 77 10.96 2.66 2.62
C ARG A 77 9.43 2.68 2.61
N LEU A 78 8.80 2.45 1.46
CA LEU A 78 7.35 2.32 1.36
C LEU A 78 6.86 1.12 2.18
N ILE A 79 7.52 -0.05 2.03
CA ILE A 79 7.18 -1.25 2.80
C ILE A 79 7.33 -1.00 4.31
N ASP A 80 8.39 -0.31 4.74
CA ASP A 80 8.60 0.03 6.14
C ASP A 80 7.50 0.96 6.67
N ALA A 81 7.10 1.97 5.89
CA ALA A 81 5.98 2.86 6.23
C ALA A 81 4.65 2.11 6.36
N LEU A 82 4.33 1.22 5.41
CA LEU A 82 3.13 0.37 5.47
C LEU A 82 3.17 -0.56 6.70
N ASN A 83 4.34 -1.11 7.04
CA ASN A 83 4.52 -1.96 8.21
C ASN A 83 4.38 -1.18 9.53
N MET A 84 4.81 0.08 9.57
CA MET A 84 4.53 0.96 10.72
C MET A 84 3.04 1.25 10.84
N PHE A 85 2.38 1.54 9.70
CA PHE A 85 0.95 1.81 9.65
C PHE A 85 0.11 0.65 10.16
N THR A 86 0.34 -0.58 9.68
CA THR A 86 -0.45 -1.76 10.10
C THR A 86 -0.31 -2.09 11.58
N LYS A 87 0.81 -1.71 12.21
CA LYS A 87 1.04 -1.88 13.65
C LYS A 87 0.48 -0.74 14.51
N ALA A 88 0.11 0.38 13.90
CA ALA A 88 -0.43 1.51 14.63
C ALA A 88 -1.85 1.22 15.14
N PRO A 89 -2.27 1.76 16.29
CA PRO A 89 -3.66 1.72 16.71
C PRO A 89 -4.59 2.43 15.72
N ALA A 90 -5.84 2.01 15.61
CA ALA A 90 -6.82 2.59 14.68
C ALA A 90 -6.91 4.14 14.75
N PRO A 91 -6.96 4.79 15.93
CA PRO A 91 -6.97 6.26 16.01
C PRO A 91 -5.71 6.91 15.41
N CYS A 92 -4.56 6.25 15.50
CA CYS A 92 -3.31 6.73 14.91
C CYS A 92 -3.33 6.60 13.39
N LYS A 93 -3.87 5.50 12.85
CA LYS A 93 -4.01 5.29 11.40
C LYS A 93 -4.84 6.39 10.74
N VAL A 94 -5.99 6.73 11.31
CA VAL A 94 -6.83 7.84 10.81
C VAL A 94 -6.04 9.15 10.77
N LYS A 95 -5.27 9.46 11.82
CA LYS A 95 -4.43 10.67 11.86
C LYS A 95 -3.31 10.64 10.83
N ILE A 96 -2.67 9.48 10.61
CA ILE A 96 -1.65 9.31 9.59
C ILE A 96 -2.25 9.57 8.21
N ILE A 97 -3.43 9.01 7.91
CA ILE A 97 -4.12 9.22 6.63
C ILE A 97 -4.42 10.71 6.44
N ALA A 98 -5.05 11.37 7.42
CA ALA A 98 -5.36 12.80 7.33
C ALA A 98 -4.11 13.69 7.16
N LEU A 99 -3.00 13.34 7.84
CA LEU A 99 -1.72 14.01 7.66
C LEU A 99 -1.20 13.84 6.24
N MET A 100 -1.24 12.62 5.71
CA MET A 100 -0.79 12.31 4.36
C MET A 100 -1.64 13.00 3.28
N GLU A 101 -2.96 13.01 3.44
CA GLU A 101 -3.88 13.76 2.56
C GLU A 101 -3.52 15.26 2.55
N THR A 102 -3.29 15.84 3.75
CA THR A 102 -2.90 17.25 3.89
C THR A 102 -1.57 17.54 3.19
N MET A 103 -0.56 16.69 3.40
CA MET A 103 0.77 16.85 2.79
C MET A 103 0.75 16.73 1.26
N LEU A 104 -0.17 15.93 0.71
CA LEU A 104 -0.34 15.74 -0.72
C LEU A 104 -1.36 16.70 -1.35
N GLY A 105 -1.95 17.61 -0.57
CA GLY A 105 -2.96 18.56 -1.06
C GLY A 105 -4.27 17.89 -1.50
N ARG A 106 -4.60 16.70 -1.00
CA ARG A 106 -5.90 16.04 -1.22
C ARG A 106 -6.94 16.57 -0.22
N GLU A 107 -8.20 16.65 -0.65
CA GLU A 107 -9.30 16.90 0.29
C GLU A 107 -9.40 15.73 1.27
N VAL A 108 -9.54 16.04 2.56
CA VAL A 108 -9.63 15.03 3.62
C VAL A 108 -10.94 14.27 3.48
N GLN A 109 -10.89 12.99 3.12
CA GLN A 109 -12.10 12.17 3.02
C GLN A 109 -12.63 11.88 4.43
N ARG A 110 -13.83 12.38 4.74
CA ARG A 110 -14.55 12.14 6.01
C ARG A 110 -15.94 11.58 5.77
#